data_AF-T1CIE5-F1
#
_entry.id   AF-T1CIE5-F1
#
_cell.length_a   1.000
_cell.length_b   1.000
_cell.length_c   1.000
_cell.angle_alpha   90.00
_cell.angle_beta   90.00
_cell.angle_gamma   90.00
#
_symmetry.space_group_name_H-M   'P 1'
#
loop_
_entity.id
_entity.type
_entity.pdbx_description
1 polymer ?
#
loop_
_entity_poly.entity_id
_entity_poly.type
_entity_poly.pdbx_seq_one_letter_code
_entity_poly.pdbx_strand_id
1 'polypeptide(L)'
;TASYLEGRVVNADEEAYYDRPTRSERRESLYQHCVRAIEHSMPRGAHGLPLMGTGDWNDGMNRVATRAVAKASGSASSCTTCCCVSCHWRRRRDAAFAARCTATAAALRSNLDQHGWDGAWYRRAYFDDGTPLGSAGGAECQIDAIAQSWSVLSGAADASRQRQAMHALDQRLVRRDAGLVQLLDPPFDQTPLDPGYIKGYVPGVRENGGQYTHAAVWAAMAFAELGDATRAWEL
;
A
#
# COMPACT_ATOMS: atom_id res chain seq x y z
N THR A 1 -1.78 4.83 -31.08
CA THR A 1 -2.47 5.48 -29.95
C THR A 1 -3.69 4.65 -29.58
N ALA A 2 -4.04 4.58 -28.29
CA ALA A 2 -5.15 3.81 -27.76
C ALA A 2 -6.23 4.76 -27.19
N SER A 3 -7.50 4.37 -27.32
CA SER A 3 -8.62 5.09 -26.70
C SER A 3 -8.64 4.85 -25.19
N TYR A 4 -9.12 5.83 -24.43
CA TYR A 4 -9.51 5.61 -23.03
C TYR A 4 -10.86 4.89 -22.93
N LEU A 5 -11.16 4.39 -21.74
CA LEU A 5 -12.51 4.03 -21.34
C LEU A 5 -13.08 5.18 -20.51
N GLU A 6 -14.38 5.42 -20.65
CA GLU A 6 -15.13 6.45 -19.92
C GLU A 6 -16.30 5.82 -19.18
N GLY A 7 -16.54 6.34 -17.99
CA GLY A 7 -17.67 6.02 -17.13
C GLY A 7 -17.91 7.23 -16.22
N ARG A 8 -19.03 7.26 -15.50
CA ARG A 8 -19.25 8.34 -14.54
C ARG A 8 -18.24 8.27 -13.40
N VAL A 9 -18.05 9.39 -12.71
CA VAL A 9 -17.28 9.41 -11.46
C VAL A 9 -18.13 8.73 -10.38
N VAL A 10 -17.48 7.97 -9.49
CA VAL A 10 -18.11 7.43 -8.28
C VAL A 10 -18.59 8.60 -7.42
N ASN A 11 -19.88 8.61 -7.04
CA ASN A 11 -20.41 9.72 -6.23
C ASN A 11 -19.84 9.65 -4.81
N ALA A 12 -19.89 10.77 -4.08
CA ALA A 12 -19.32 10.83 -2.73
C ALA A 12 -20.04 9.94 -1.71
N ASP A 13 -21.28 9.56 -1.98
CA ASP A 13 -22.12 8.64 -1.20
C ASP A 13 -22.03 7.18 -1.65
N GLU A 14 -21.20 6.89 -2.66
CA GLU A 14 -20.99 5.55 -3.20
C GLU A 14 -19.56 5.06 -2.90
N GLU A 15 -19.44 3.81 -2.46
CA GLU A 15 -18.13 3.15 -2.33
C GLU A 15 -17.60 2.73 -3.71
N ALA A 16 -18.47 2.14 -4.52
CA ALA A 16 -18.20 1.69 -5.88
C ALA A 16 -19.51 1.63 -6.68
N TYR A 17 -19.42 1.57 -8.00
CA TYR A 17 -20.54 1.24 -8.87
C TYR A 17 -20.10 0.25 -9.95
N TYR A 18 -21.02 -0.62 -10.35
CA TYR A 18 -20.80 -1.59 -11.44
C TYR A 18 -21.50 -1.08 -12.69
N ASP A 19 -20.73 -0.85 -13.74
CA ASP A 19 -21.24 -0.40 -15.03
C ASP A 19 -20.36 -0.95 -16.16
N ARG A 20 -20.81 -0.78 -17.40
CA ARG A 20 -20.05 -1.11 -18.59
C ARG A 20 -19.41 0.17 -19.16
N PRO A 21 -18.08 0.37 -18.99
CA PRO A 21 -17.42 1.55 -19.52
C PRO A 21 -17.59 1.65 -21.05
N THR A 22 -17.78 2.86 -21.55
CA THR A 22 -17.83 3.13 -22.98
C THR A 22 -16.47 3.53 -23.50
N ARG A 23 -16.26 3.36 -24.80
CA ARG A 23 -15.02 3.80 -25.45
C ARG A 23 -15.02 5.33 -25.57
N SER A 24 -13.98 5.97 -25.05
CA SER A 24 -13.75 7.41 -25.18
C SER A 24 -13.32 7.80 -26.59
N GLU A 25 -13.74 8.98 -27.04
CA GLU A 25 -13.19 9.65 -28.23
C GLU A 25 -11.74 10.09 -28.03
N ARG A 26 -11.33 10.25 -26.77
CA ARG A 26 -9.98 10.65 -26.40
C ARG A 26 -9.00 9.51 -26.64
N ARG A 27 -7.93 9.80 -27.39
CA ARG A 27 -6.91 8.84 -27.79
C ARG A 27 -5.52 9.40 -27.56
N GLU A 28 -4.67 8.63 -26.89
CA GLU A 28 -3.29 9.03 -26.62
C GLU A 28 -2.31 7.86 -26.82
N SER A 29 -1.02 8.13 -26.77
CA SER A 29 0.00 7.06 -26.81
C SER A 29 -0.01 6.27 -25.50
N LEU A 30 0.51 5.04 -25.52
CA LEU A 30 0.69 4.24 -24.29
C LEU A 30 1.48 5.03 -23.23
N TYR A 31 2.44 5.84 -23.68
CA TYR A 31 3.20 6.73 -22.82
C TYR A 31 2.30 7.69 -22.01
N GLN A 32 1.36 8.37 -22.66
CA GLN A 32 0.46 9.30 -21.99
C GLN A 32 -0.54 8.59 -21.07
N HIS A 33 -0.96 7.37 -21.42
CA HIS A 33 -1.73 6.52 -20.50
C HIS A 33 -0.94 6.25 -19.21
N CYS A 34 0.35 5.91 -19.31
CA CYS A 34 1.21 5.71 -18.14
C CYS A 34 1.44 7.01 -17.34
N VAL A 35 1.67 8.14 -18.01
CA VAL A 35 1.81 9.45 -17.35
C VAL A 35 0.59 9.75 -16.50
N ARG A 36 -0.61 9.57 -17.05
CA ARG A 36 -1.87 9.82 -16.33
C ARG A 36 -2.12 8.86 -15.19
N ALA A 37 -1.79 7.58 -15.36
CA ALA A 37 -1.89 6.61 -14.27
C ALA A 37 -1.00 7.00 -13.08
N ILE A 38 0.20 7.50 -13.35
CA ILE A 38 1.12 7.98 -12.32
C ILE A 38 0.63 9.29 -11.70
N GLU A 39 0.18 10.24 -12.51
CA GLU A 39 -0.39 11.50 -12.00
C GLU A 39 -1.61 11.26 -11.11
N HIS A 40 -2.44 10.27 -11.46
CA HIS A 40 -3.57 9.87 -10.63
C HIS A 40 -3.14 9.32 -9.25
N SER A 41 -1.96 8.71 -9.15
CA SER A 41 -1.39 8.24 -7.89
C SER A 41 -0.55 9.29 -7.15
N MET A 42 -0.41 10.53 -7.67
CA MET A 42 0.35 11.61 -7.02
C MET A 42 -0.34 12.36 -5.86
N PRO A 43 -1.68 12.38 -5.69
CA PRO A 43 -2.31 12.99 -4.51
C PRO A 43 -1.80 12.36 -3.20
N ARG A 44 -1.74 13.17 -2.14
CA ARG A 44 -1.24 12.79 -0.82
C ARG A 44 -2.20 13.25 0.27
N GLY A 45 -2.26 12.50 1.38
CA GLY A 45 -2.99 12.91 2.59
C GLY A 45 -2.15 13.81 3.50
N ALA A 46 -2.66 14.06 4.70
CA ALA A 46 -2.05 14.99 5.67
C ALA A 46 -0.59 14.65 6.04
N HIS A 47 -0.24 13.37 6.04
CA HIS A 47 1.11 12.87 6.33
C HIS A 47 2.05 12.88 5.11
N GLY A 48 1.60 13.42 3.97
CA GLY A 48 2.37 13.39 2.72
C GLY A 48 2.57 11.99 2.14
N LEU A 49 1.73 11.04 2.57
CA LEU A 49 1.66 9.64 2.13
C LEU A 49 0.47 9.44 1.16
N PRO A 50 0.48 8.42 0.28
CA PRO A 50 -0.63 8.11 -0.62
C PRO A 50 -1.97 7.98 0.11
N LEU A 51 -3.06 8.45 -0.47
CA LEU A 51 -4.40 8.22 0.10
C LEU A 51 -4.78 6.74 -0.05
N MET A 52 -5.32 6.15 1.03
CA MET A 52 -5.83 4.77 0.98
C MET A 52 -7.24 4.68 0.39
N GLY A 53 -8.05 5.75 0.49
CA GLY A 53 -9.43 5.76 -0.01
C GLY A 53 -10.30 4.64 0.59
N THR A 54 -11.22 4.11 -0.21
CA THR A 54 -12.09 3.00 0.16
C THR A 54 -11.48 1.62 -0.10
N GLY A 55 -10.15 1.53 -0.16
CA GLY A 55 -9.44 0.27 -0.32
C GLY A 55 -8.15 0.43 -1.11
N ASP A 56 -7.23 -0.50 -0.87
CA ASP A 56 -6.05 -0.66 -1.71
C ASP A 56 -5.97 -2.10 -2.24
N TRP A 57 -4.87 -2.81 -2.02
CA TRP A 57 -4.80 -4.22 -2.38
C TRP A 57 -5.64 -5.11 -1.47
N ASN A 58 -5.80 -4.73 -0.19
CA ASN A 58 -6.67 -5.45 0.73
C ASN A 58 -8.07 -4.84 0.67
N ASP A 59 -8.92 -5.40 -0.19
CA ASP A 59 -10.30 -4.95 -0.37
C ASP A 59 -11.08 -4.95 0.96
N GLY A 60 -10.73 -5.83 1.91
CA GLY A 60 -11.33 -5.89 3.25
C GLY A 60 -11.10 -4.65 4.10
N MET A 61 -10.08 -3.85 3.77
CA MET A 61 -9.76 -2.60 4.45
C MET A 61 -10.47 -1.38 3.82
N ASN A 62 -11.75 -1.53 3.46
CA ASN A 62 -12.49 -0.53 2.70
C ASN A 62 -12.97 0.69 3.50
N ARG A 63 -12.81 0.69 4.83
CA ARG A 63 -13.26 1.79 5.70
C ARG A 63 -12.17 2.51 6.47
N VAL A 64 -10.90 2.22 6.18
CA VAL A 64 -9.77 2.93 6.79
C VAL A 64 -9.81 4.43 6.44
N ALA A 65 -10.17 4.79 5.20
CA ALA A 65 -10.08 6.17 4.69
C ALA A 65 -11.32 6.61 3.89
N THR A 66 -12.52 6.41 4.45
CA THR A 66 -13.79 6.72 3.78
C THR A 66 -13.96 8.21 3.43
N ARG A 67 -13.49 9.12 4.30
CA ARG A 67 -13.62 10.57 4.08
C ARG A 67 -12.66 11.10 3.04
N ALA A 68 -11.57 10.37 2.76
CA ALA A 68 -10.63 10.71 1.69
C ALA A 68 -11.29 10.70 0.29
N VAL A 69 -12.38 9.95 0.10
CA VAL A 69 -13.16 9.92 -1.16
C VAL A 69 -13.89 11.24 -1.40
N ALA A 70 -14.26 11.97 -0.34
CA ALA A 70 -15.03 13.22 -0.44
C ALA A 70 -14.18 14.46 -0.83
N LYS A 71 -12.90 14.30 -1.20
CA LYS A 71 -11.93 15.41 -1.43
C LYS A 71 -11.82 16.40 -0.25
N ALA A 72 -12.33 16.04 0.92
CA ALA A 72 -12.31 16.85 2.13
C ALA A 72 -11.18 16.36 3.03
N SER A 73 -10.02 17.01 2.96
CA SER A 73 -9.02 17.09 4.05
C SER A 73 -8.67 15.78 4.79
N GLY A 74 -8.74 14.61 4.14
CA GLY A 74 -8.58 13.33 4.82
C GLY A 74 -7.16 13.12 5.34
N SER A 75 -7.02 12.84 6.64
CA SER A 75 -5.74 12.53 7.29
C SER A 75 -5.24 11.11 6.96
N ALA A 76 -6.13 10.27 6.46
CA ALA A 76 -5.87 8.86 6.19
C ALA A 76 -4.91 8.68 5.01
N SER A 77 -3.89 7.85 5.19
CA SER A 77 -2.87 7.62 4.18
C SER A 77 -2.25 6.23 4.33
N SER A 78 -1.89 5.59 3.22
CA SER A 78 -1.23 4.29 3.15
C SER A 78 0.29 4.48 3.15
N CYS A 79 0.99 3.64 3.91
CA CYS A 79 2.45 3.58 3.87
C CYS A 79 2.97 2.64 2.79
N THR A 80 2.09 1.82 2.18
CA THR A 80 2.45 0.94 1.07
C THR A 80 2.74 1.78 -0.15
N THR A 81 4.02 1.95 -0.46
CA THR A 81 4.47 2.78 -1.57
C THR A 81 4.92 1.90 -2.72
N CYS A 82 4.38 2.14 -3.92
CA CYS A 82 4.97 1.66 -5.16
C CYS A 82 5.80 2.79 -5.77
N CYS A 83 7.12 2.78 -5.54
CA CYS A 83 8.03 3.84 -5.98
C CYS A 83 8.78 3.47 -7.26
N CYS A 84 8.10 2.90 -8.26
CA CYS A 84 8.81 2.28 -9.38
C CYS A 84 8.60 3.00 -10.70
N VAL A 85 9.03 4.26 -10.86
CA VAL A 85 9.11 4.82 -12.23
C VAL A 85 10.12 5.92 -12.50
N SER A 86 11.10 6.24 -11.65
CA SER A 86 12.03 7.35 -11.99
C SER A 86 13.02 7.01 -13.12
N CYS A 87 13.36 5.74 -13.32
CA CYS A 87 14.49 5.33 -14.15
C CYS A 87 14.17 5.20 -15.66
N HIS A 88 12.91 4.99 -16.06
CA HIS A 88 12.58 4.74 -17.48
C HIS A 88 12.26 6.01 -18.29
N TRP A 89 11.90 7.13 -17.65
CA TRP A 89 11.40 8.33 -18.35
C TRP A 89 12.49 9.20 -18.96
N ARG A 90 13.71 9.19 -18.38
CA ARG A 90 14.85 9.99 -18.90
C ARG A 90 15.20 9.61 -20.34
N ARG A 91 14.91 8.37 -20.76
CA ARG A 91 15.15 7.89 -22.12
C ARG A 91 14.21 8.48 -23.17
N ARG A 92 13.07 9.08 -22.78
CA ARG A 92 12.04 9.59 -23.71
C ARG A 92 12.06 11.11 -23.95
N ARG A 93 13.06 11.83 -23.42
CA ARG A 93 13.19 13.30 -23.50
C ARG A 93 12.07 14.10 -22.81
N ASP A 94 11.23 13.48 -21.98
CA ASP A 94 10.33 14.22 -21.08
C ASP A 94 11.01 14.49 -19.74
N ALA A 95 11.92 15.47 -19.77
CA ALA A 95 12.71 15.85 -18.60
C ALA A 95 11.84 16.44 -17.49
N ALA A 96 10.76 17.16 -17.86
CA ALA A 96 9.86 17.78 -16.90
C ALA A 96 9.09 16.72 -16.10
N PHE A 97 8.49 15.74 -16.77
CA PHE A 97 7.79 14.64 -16.10
C PHE A 97 8.75 13.82 -15.22
N ALA A 98 9.94 13.49 -15.74
CA ALA A 98 10.95 12.75 -14.99
C ALA A 98 11.40 13.50 -13.72
N ALA A 99 11.55 14.83 -13.80
CA ALA A 99 11.91 15.68 -12.66
C ALA A 99 10.78 15.69 -11.62
N ARG A 100 9.52 15.84 -12.03
CA ARG A 100 8.37 15.77 -11.11
C ARG A 100 8.29 14.41 -10.41
N CYS A 101 8.40 13.31 -11.16
CA CYS A 101 8.39 11.96 -10.57
C CYS A 101 9.52 11.76 -9.56
N THR A 102 10.71 12.31 -9.85
CA THR A 102 11.87 12.25 -8.95
C THR A 102 11.61 13.06 -7.68
N ALA A 103 11.09 14.28 -7.80
CA ALA A 103 10.74 15.13 -6.65
C ALA A 103 9.64 14.50 -5.79
N THR A 104 8.58 13.98 -6.42
CA THR A 104 7.49 13.28 -5.73
C THR A 104 7.99 12.04 -5.00
N ALA A 105 8.87 11.25 -5.62
CA ALA A 105 9.46 10.09 -4.98
C ALA A 105 10.34 10.50 -3.78
N ALA A 106 11.18 11.54 -3.91
CA ALA A 106 12.02 12.02 -2.83
C ALA A 106 11.19 12.53 -1.63
N ALA A 107 10.14 13.31 -1.89
CA ALA A 107 9.22 13.77 -0.86
C ALA A 107 8.52 12.59 -0.17
N LEU A 108 8.07 11.59 -0.96
CA LEU A 108 7.42 10.40 -0.41
C LEU A 108 8.36 9.61 0.49
N ARG A 109 9.64 9.44 0.14
CA ARG A 109 10.64 8.78 1.00
C ARG A 109 10.76 9.48 2.35
N SER A 110 10.93 10.80 2.33
CA SER A 110 11.02 11.61 3.57
C SER A 110 9.76 11.45 4.44
N ASN A 111 8.58 11.45 3.84
CA ASN A 111 7.32 11.29 4.57
C ASN A 111 7.14 9.87 5.10
N LEU A 112 7.56 8.85 4.34
CA LEU A 112 7.61 7.46 4.81
C LEU A 112 8.52 7.29 6.02
N ASP A 113 9.67 7.96 6.00
CA ASP A 113 10.61 7.90 7.11
C ASP A 113 10.11 8.61 8.37
N GLN A 114 9.39 9.73 8.21
CA GLN A 114 8.88 10.54 9.30
C GLN A 114 7.55 10.01 9.87
N HIS A 115 6.66 9.54 9.00
CA HIS A 115 5.29 9.20 9.35
C HIS A 115 4.97 7.70 9.14
N GLY A 116 5.73 6.99 8.32
CA GLY A 116 5.51 5.55 8.11
C GLY A 116 6.22 4.67 9.14
N TRP A 117 7.36 5.09 9.68
CA TRP A 117 8.16 4.27 10.59
C TRP A 117 7.63 4.29 12.03
N ASP A 118 7.49 3.10 12.63
CA ASP A 118 6.97 2.92 14.00
C ASP A 118 8.02 2.38 15.00
N GLY A 119 9.31 2.50 14.67
CA GLY A 119 10.42 2.11 15.54
C GLY A 119 11.01 0.73 15.23
N ALA A 120 10.18 -0.24 14.83
CA ALA A 120 10.62 -1.59 14.45
C ALA A 120 10.13 -2.06 13.08
N TRP A 121 8.98 -1.55 12.62
CA TRP A 121 8.42 -1.83 11.32
C TRP A 121 7.65 -0.62 10.80
N TYR A 122 7.18 -0.69 9.55
CA TYR A 122 6.34 0.34 8.95
C TYR A 122 4.87 0.15 9.31
N ARG A 123 4.22 1.25 9.67
CA ARG A 123 2.77 1.35 9.79
C ARG A 123 2.12 0.93 8.48
N ARG A 124 0.90 0.42 8.55
CA ARG A 124 0.11 0.07 7.37
C ARG A 124 -0.53 1.29 6.74
N ALA A 125 -1.18 2.09 7.57
CA ALA A 125 -1.93 3.27 7.15
C ALA A 125 -2.28 4.17 8.36
N TYR A 126 -3.09 5.19 8.10
CA TYR A 126 -3.78 6.01 9.09
C TYR A 126 -5.29 5.98 8.81
N PHE A 127 -6.10 5.95 9.86
CA PHE A 127 -7.53 6.19 9.77
C PHE A 127 -7.85 7.67 9.50
N ASP A 128 -9.09 7.98 9.16
CA ASP A 128 -9.55 9.36 8.89
C ASP A 128 -9.34 10.31 10.09
N ASP A 129 -9.36 9.80 11.32
CA ASP A 129 -9.12 10.55 12.56
C ASP A 129 -7.62 10.70 12.90
N GLY A 130 -6.73 10.11 12.09
CA GLY A 130 -5.28 10.11 12.31
C GLY A 130 -4.77 8.98 13.19
N THR A 131 -5.63 8.05 13.64
CA THR A 131 -5.20 6.86 14.38
C THR A 131 -4.33 5.97 13.47
N PRO A 132 -3.14 5.53 13.90
CA PRO A 132 -2.29 4.67 13.09
C PRO A 132 -2.81 3.23 13.03
N LEU A 133 -2.72 2.61 11.86
CA LEU A 133 -2.97 1.19 11.62
C LEU A 133 -1.63 0.48 11.33
N GLY A 134 -1.45 -0.78 11.75
CA GLY A 134 -0.15 -1.44 11.61
C GLY A 134 0.90 -0.93 12.58
N SER A 135 0.48 -0.48 13.77
CA SER A 135 1.37 0.11 14.77
C SER A 135 1.58 -0.81 15.97
N ALA A 136 2.79 -0.80 16.53
CA ALA A 136 3.18 -1.48 17.76
C ALA A 136 2.33 -1.07 18.97
N GLY A 137 1.77 0.16 18.96
CA GLY A 137 0.85 0.63 20.00
C GLY A 137 -0.59 0.15 19.84
N GLY A 138 -0.93 -0.50 18.72
CA GLY A 138 -2.27 -1.01 18.44
C GLY A 138 -2.59 -2.31 19.19
N ALA A 139 -3.88 -2.55 19.46
CA ALA A 139 -4.32 -3.83 20.04
C ALA A 139 -4.36 -4.97 19.01
N GLU A 140 -4.74 -4.64 17.77
CA GLU A 140 -4.95 -5.58 16.65
C GLU A 140 -4.29 -4.99 15.39
N CYS A 141 -3.96 -5.84 14.42
CA CYS A 141 -3.20 -5.49 13.23
C CYS A 141 -1.97 -4.63 13.59
N GLN A 142 -1.13 -5.13 14.49
CA GLN A 142 0.07 -4.42 14.93
C GLN A 142 1.12 -4.39 13.84
N ILE A 143 1.21 -5.45 13.04
CA ILE A 143 2.12 -5.55 11.89
C ILE A 143 1.37 -6.15 10.70
N ASP A 144 1.71 -5.69 9.50
CA ASP A 144 1.15 -6.14 8.23
C ASP A 144 2.28 -6.47 7.24
N ALA A 145 2.17 -7.60 6.56
CA ALA A 145 3.19 -8.14 5.66
C ALA A 145 3.40 -7.29 4.40
N ILE A 146 2.35 -6.62 3.91
CA ILE A 146 2.39 -5.82 2.69
C ILE A 146 3.29 -4.62 2.90
N ALA A 147 3.06 -3.85 3.98
CA ALA A 147 3.85 -2.65 4.26
C ALA A 147 5.35 -2.98 4.41
N GLN A 148 5.70 -4.11 5.04
CA GLN A 148 7.10 -4.49 5.22
C GLN A 148 7.73 -4.94 3.91
N SER A 149 7.05 -5.81 3.16
CA SER A 149 7.56 -6.31 1.87
C SER A 149 7.78 -5.17 0.88
N TRP A 150 6.81 -4.25 0.78
CA TRP A 150 6.88 -3.10 -0.13
C TRP A 150 7.85 -2.01 0.34
N SER A 151 8.25 -1.98 1.61
CA SER A 151 9.37 -1.13 2.04
C SER A 151 10.67 -1.50 1.31
N VAL A 152 10.86 -2.79 1.01
CA VAL A 152 11.99 -3.29 0.22
C VAL A 152 11.74 -3.13 -1.27
N LEU A 153 10.65 -3.73 -1.79
CA LEU A 153 10.41 -3.84 -3.24
C LEU A 153 10.25 -2.50 -3.95
N SER A 154 9.84 -1.46 -3.22
CA SER A 154 9.72 -0.11 -3.75
C SER A 154 11.04 0.66 -3.81
N GLY A 155 12.08 0.20 -3.09
CA GLY A 155 13.33 0.92 -2.90
C GLY A 155 13.17 2.30 -2.25
N ALA A 156 12.04 2.57 -1.58
CA ALA A 156 11.74 3.87 -0.98
C ALA A 156 12.29 4.02 0.44
N ALA A 157 12.31 2.94 1.21
CA ALA A 157 12.77 2.93 2.59
C ALA A 157 14.29 2.93 2.72
N ASP A 158 14.80 3.41 3.86
CA ASP A 158 16.20 3.24 4.24
C ASP A 158 16.59 1.75 4.38
N ALA A 159 17.80 1.40 3.95
CA ALA A 159 18.28 0.02 3.90
C ALA A 159 18.36 -0.66 5.27
N SER A 160 18.66 0.10 6.34
CA SER A 160 18.68 -0.46 7.70
C SER A 160 17.26 -0.78 8.19
N ARG A 161 16.31 0.14 7.92
CA ARG A 161 14.89 -0.03 8.26
C ARG A 161 14.23 -1.14 7.45
N GLN A 162 14.59 -1.30 6.17
CA GLN A 162 14.15 -2.42 5.34
C GLN A 162 14.49 -3.78 5.97
N ARG A 163 15.76 -3.96 6.38
CA ARG A 163 16.19 -5.19 7.06
C ARG A 163 15.48 -5.39 8.39
N GLN A 164 15.30 -4.33 9.17
CA GLN A 164 14.61 -4.39 10.45
C GLN A 164 13.12 -4.75 10.28
N ALA A 165 12.43 -4.13 9.32
CA ALA A 165 11.03 -4.42 9.01
C ALA A 165 10.84 -5.87 8.55
N MET A 166 11.71 -6.38 7.68
CA MET A 166 11.64 -7.78 7.23
C MET A 166 12.01 -8.77 8.35
N HIS A 167 12.90 -8.40 9.26
CA HIS A 167 13.15 -9.20 10.45
C HIS A 167 11.93 -9.26 11.38
N ALA A 168 11.23 -8.14 11.57
CA ALA A 168 9.99 -8.11 12.33
C ALA A 168 8.89 -8.96 11.67
N LEU A 169 8.76 -8.90 10.33
CA LEU A 169 7.87 -9.77 9.57
C LEU A 169 8.21 -11.25 9.81
N ASP A 170 9.48 -11.64 9.68
CA ASP A 170 9.93 -13.03 9.92
C ASP A 170 9.58 -13.51 11.33
N GLN A 171 9.85 -12.69 12.33
CA GLN A 171 9.61 -13.05 13.73
C GLN A 171 8.12 -13.16 14.08
N ARG A 172 7.28 -12.35 13.45
CA ARG A 172 5.88 -12.20 13.88
C ARG A 172 4.86 -12.84 12.98
N LEU A 173 5.13 -12.90 11.68
CA LEU A 173 4.18 -13.33 10.68
C LEU A 173 4.53 -14.68 10.07
N VAL A 174 5.77 -15.18 10.22
CA VAL A 174 6.17 -16.50 9.73
C VAL A 174 5.97 -17.56 10.82
N ARG A 175 4.92 -18.36 10.67
CA ARG A 175 4.54 -19.48 11.53
C ARG A 175 5.13 -20.78 10.98
N ARG A 176 6.42 -21.01 11.27
CA ARG A 176 7.18 -22.19 10.80
C ARG A 176 6.59 -23.52 11.28
N ASP A 177 6.03 -23.53 12.49
CA ASP A 177 5.31 -24.67 13.06
C ASP A 177 4.08 -25.07 12.23
N ALA A 178 3.41 -24.08 11.65
CA ALA A 178 2.23 -24.28 10.81
C ALA A 178 2.52 -24.27 9.31
N GLY A 179 3.75 -23.91 8.90
CA GLY A 179 4.11 -23.70 7.49
C GLY A 179 3.35 -22.55 6.83
N LEU A 180 3.11 -21.45 7.57
CA LEU A 180 2.29 -20.33 7.10
C LEU A 180 3.00 -18.96 7.24
N VAL A 181 2.72 -18.05 6.32
CA VAL A 181 3.05 -16.62 6.41
C VAL A 181 1.76 -15.82 6.54
N GLN A 182 1.50 -15.29 7.73
CA GLN A 182 0.30 -14.50 8.03
C GLN A 182 0.35 -13.13 7.35
N LEU A 183 -0.82 -12.64 6.92
CA LEU A 183 -0.93 -11.31 6.32
C LEU A 183 -0.72 -10.19 7.35
N LEU A 184 -1.27 -10.36 8.55
CA LEU A 184 -1.20 -9.39 9.64
C LEU A 184 -1.36 -10.10 10.99
N ASP A 185 -0.91 -9.46 12.06
CA ASP A 185 -1.04 -10.00 13.43
C ASP A 185 -1.05 -8.89 14.49
N PRO A 186 -1.86 -8.99 15.56
CA PRO A 186 -2.99 -9.91 15.72
C PRO A 186 -4.09 -9.69 14.68
N PRO A 187 -4.93 -10.68 14.36
CA PRO A 187 -6.12 -10.47 13.55
C PRO A 187 -7.08 -9.49 14.23
N PHE A 188 -7.93 -8.84 13.44
CA PHE A 188 -9.01 -8.02 13.96
C PHE A 188 -10.12 -8.87 14.57
N ASP A 189 -10.64 -8.44 15.71
CA ASP A 189 -11.75 -9.10 16.40
C ASP A 189 -12.59 -8.08 17.20
N GLN A 190 -12.02 -7.53 18.28
CA GLN A 190 -12.71 -6.73 19.28
C GLN A 190 -12.40 -5.23 19.19
N THR A 191 -11.49 -4.80 18.31
CA THR A 191 -11.12 -3.38 18.21
C THR A 191 -12.36 -2.49 17.96
N PRO A 192 -12.46 -1.30 18.58
CA PRO A 192 -13.51 -0.34 18.25
C PRO A 192 -13.29 0.32 16.88
N LEU A 193 -12.10 0.18 16.28
CA LEU A 193 -11.81 0.72 14.95
C LEU A 193 -12.59 -0.05 13.87
N ASP A 194 -12.97 0.65 12.80
CA ASP A 194 -13.64 0.06 11.63
C ASP A 194 -12.70 0.08 10.41
N PRO A 195 -11.83 -0.93 10.25
CA PRO A 195 -11.01 -1.07 9.04
C PRO A 195 -11.85 -1.41 7.81
N GLY A 196 -13.09 -1.91 7.98
CA GLY A 196 -13.92 -2.38 6.88
C GLY A 196 -14.38 -3.83 7.06
N TYR A 197 -14.82 -4.44 5.95
CA TYR A 197 -15.40 -5.79 5.98
C TYR A 197 -14.39 -6.89 6.35
N ILE A 198 -13.09 -6.59 6.43
CA ILE A 198 -12.08 -7.52 6.97
C ILE A 198 -12.44 -8.04 8.36
N LYS A 199 -13.12 -7.24 9.20
CA LYS A 199 -13.65 -7.66 10.51
C LYS A 199 -14.83 -8.64 10.42
N GLY A 200 -15.42 -8.80 9.24
CA GLY A 200 -16.45 -9.82 8.98
C GLY A 200 -15.87 -11.22 8.82
N TYR A 201 -14.55 -11.36 8.62
CA TYR A 201 -13.87 -12.64 8.62
C TYR A 201 -13.50 -13.07 10.05
N VAL A 202 -13.66 -14.37 10.32
CA VAL A 202 -13.17 -14.98 11.56
C VAL A 202 -11.66 -14.72 11.71
N PRO A 203 -11.16 -14.41 12.92
CA PRO A 203 -9.73 -14.23 13.16
C PRO A 203 -8.89 -15.40 12.64
N GLY A 204 -7.84 -15.10 11.86
CA GLY A 204 -6.96 -16.08 11.23
C GLY A 204 -7.43 -16.57 9.85
N VAL A 205 -8.53 -16.03 9.30
CA VAL A 205 -9.10 -16.44 8.02
C VAL A 205 -8.89 -15.37 6.95
N ARG A 206 -8.40 -15.80 5.78
CA ARG A 206 -8.15 -14.97 4.60
C ARG A 206 -7.33 -13.71 4.93
N GLU A 207 -7.84 -12.52 4.62
CA GLU A 207 -7.18 -11.25 4.87
C GLU A 207 -7.08 -10.90 6.37
N ASN A 208 -7.95 -11.47 7.22
CA ASN A 208 -7.94 -11.20 8.64
C ASN A 208 -6.93 -12.10 9.39
N GLY A 209 -5.65 -11.91 9.10
CA GLY A 209 -4.53 -12.60 9.78
C GLY A 209 -4.30 -14.05 9.37
N GLY A 210 -4.98 -14.54 8.34
CA GLY A 210 -4.65 -15.81 7.68
C GLY A 210 -3.45 -15.67 6.73
N GLN A 211 -3.03 -16.77 6.12
CA GLN A 211 -2.11 -16.69 4.98
C GLN A 211 -2.86 -16.27 3.74
N TYR A 212 -2.40 -15.18 3.14
CA TYR A 212 -2.77 -14.79 1.78
C TYR A 212 -1.55 -14.95 0.88
N THR A 213 -1.52 -16.00 0.07
CA THR A 213 -0.32 -16.45 -0.66
C THR A 213 0.32 -15.34 -1.51
N HIS A 214 -0.48 -14.42 -2.05
CA HIS A 214 0.05 -13.28 -2.79
C HIS A 214 0.97 -12.39 -1.92
N ALA A 215 0.57 -12.08 -0.68
CA ALA A 215 1.39 -11.30 0.23
C ALA A 215 2.61 -12.09 0.73
N ALA A 216 2.46 -13.41 0.94
CA ALA A 216 3.57 -14.29 1.28
C ALA A 216 4.65 -14.30 0.18
N VAL A 217 4.23 -14.34 -1.09
CA VAL A 217 5.16 -14.23 -2.24
C VAL A 217 5.89 -12.89 -2.26
N TRP A 218 5.23 -11.77 -1.92
CA TRP A 218 5.94 -10.50 -1.79
C TRP A 218 6.97 -10.50 -0.65
N ALA A 219 6.69 -11.18 0.46
CA ALA A 219 7.67 -11.33 1.53
C ALA A 219 8.89 -12.13 1.04
N ALA A 220 8.68 -13.26 0.34
CA ALA A 220 9.76 -14.04 -0.26
C ALA A 220 10.58 -13.22 -1.27
N MET A 221 9.90 -12.46 -2.15
CA MET A 221 10.56 -11.54 -3.09
C MET A 221 11.38 -10.47 -2.37
N ALA A 222 10.86 -9.91 -1.27
CA ALA A 222 11.56 -8.91 -0.47
C ALA A 222 12.80 -9.48 0.22
N PHE A 223 12.75 -10.71 0.75
CA PHE A 223 13.95 -11.38 1.27
C PHE A 223 14.99 -11.63 0.18
N ALA A 224 14.56 -12.05 -1.02
CA ALA A 224 15.45 -12.24 -2.16
C ALA A 224 16.13 -10.92 -2.58
N GLU A 225 15.39 -9.81 -2.64
CA GLU A 225 15.92 -8.47 -2.95
C GLU A 225 16.92 -7.98 -1.88
N LEU A 226 16.75 -8.38 -0.61
CA LEU A 226 17.72 -8.12 0.46
C LEU A 226 18.95 -9.04 0.41
N GLY A 227 18.99 -10.02 -0.49
CA GLY A 227 20.07 -11.00 -0.61
C GLY A 227 19.97 -12.17 0.37
N ASP A 228 18.84 -12.34 1.06
CA ASP A 228 18.59 -13.44 2.00
C ASP A 228 17.93 -14.63 1.28
N ALA A 229 18.72 -15.33 0.47
CA ALA A 229 18.25 -16.47 -0.32
C ALA A 229 17.73 -17.62 0.54
N THR A 230 18.28 -17.81 1.75
CA THR A 230 17.85 -18.87 2.66
C THR A 230 16.42 -18.64 3.14
N ARG A 231 16.11 -17.44 3.65
CA ARG A 231 14.74 -17.12 4.07
C ARG A 231 13.81 -17.07 2.87
N ALA A 232 14.24 -16.52 1.73
CA ALA A 232 13.40 -16.47 0.53
C ALA A 232 13.00 -17.87 0.02
N TRP A 233 13.85 -18.89 0.19
CA TRP A 233 13.56 -20.27 -0.17
C TRP A 233 12.72 -21.02 0.88
N GLU A 234 12.84 -20.63 2.15
CA GLU A 234 12.07 -21.23 3.25
C GLU A 234 10.57 -20.92 3.15
N LEU A 235 10.23 -19.68 2.75
CA LEU A 235 8.86 -19.17 2.65
C LEU A 235 8.13 -19.67 1.39
#